data_AF-A0A959QLY9-F1
#
_entry.id   AF-A0A959QLY9-F1
#
_cell.length_a   1.000
_cell.length_b   1.000
_cell.length_c   1.000
_cell.angle_alpha   90.00
_cell.angle_beta   90.00
_cell.angle_gamma   90.00
#
_symmetry.space_group_name_H-M   'P 1'
#
loop_
_entity.id
_entity.type
_entity.pdbx_description
1 polymer ?
#
loop_
_entity_poly.entity_id
_entity_poly.type
_entity_poly.pdbx_seq_one_letter_code
_entity_poly.pdbx_strand_id
1 'polypeptide(L)' 'KLVIKDVTGRKLFENNLINKKYDLRYDLSNYNPGLYLFSIVSEKGSQVKKLILVK' A
#
# COMPACT_ATOMS: atom_id res chain seq x y z
N LYS A 1 10.15 2.42 -1.40
CA LYS A 1 9.45 1.15 -1.69
C LYS A 1 8.01 1.18 -1.19
N LEU A 2 7.03 0.99 -2.08
CA LEU A 2 5.62 0.87 -1.70
C LEU A 2 5.28 -0.59 -1.36
N VAL A 3 4.58 -0.83 -0.25
CA VAL A 3 4.13 -2.18 0.13
C VAL A 3 2.69 -2.14 0.63
N ILE A 4 1.77 -2.79 -0.08
CA ILE A 4 0.38 -2.91 0.40
C ILE A 4 0.24 -4.25 1.13
N LYS A 5 -0.34 -4.21 2.32
CA LYS A 5 -0.65 -5.40 3.11
C LYS A 5 -2.14 -5.43 3.45
N ASP A 6 -2.69 -6.62 3.64
CA ASP A 6 -3.99 -6.72 4.31
C ASP A 6 -3.83 -6.55 5.82
N VAL A 7 -4.96 -6.58 6.53
CA VAL A 7 -5.01 -6.51 8.00
C VAL A 7 -4.36 -7.71 8.70
N THR A 8 -4.19 -8.84 8.00
CA THR A 8 -3.47 -10.02 8.52
C THR A 8 -1.95 -9.89 8.37
N GLY A 9 -1.48 -8.83 7.71
CA GLY A 9 -0.07 -8.58 7.43
C GLY A 9 0.43 -9.29 6.17
N ARG A 10 -0.44 -10.00 5.43
CA ARG A 10 -0.10 -10.60 4.14
C ARG A 10 0.16 -9.50 3.13
N LYS A 11 1.29 -9.61 2.43
CA LYS A 11 1.67 -8.67 1.37
C LYS A 11 0.82 -8.92 0.13
N LEU A 12 0.10 -7.90 -0.31
CA LEU A 12 -0.73 -7.91 -1.51
C LEU A 12 0.00 -7.28 -2.70
N PHE A 13 0.89 -6.32 -2.43
CA PHE A 13 1.63 -5.61 -3.46
C PHE A 13 2.98 -5.10 -2.96
N GLU A 14 3.94 -5.00 -3.87
CA GLU A 14 5.26 -4.44 -3.62
C GLU A 14 5.82 -3.78 -4.88
N ASN A 15 6.25 -2.52 -4.76
CA ASN A 15 6.86 -1.78 -5.86
C ASN A 15 8.04 -0.92 -5.35
N ASN A 16 9.17 -0.99 -6.04
CA ASN A 16 10.33 -0.15 -5.73
C ASN A 16 10.14 1.23 -6.37
N LEU A 17 9.61 2.16 -5.56
CA LEU A 17 9.45 3.56 -5.93
C LEU A 17 10.82 4.25 -6.08
N ILE A 18 11.35 4.28 -7.30
CA ILE A 18 12.57 5.01 -7.65
C ILE A 18 12.18 6.42 -8.12
N ASN A 19 12.28 7.37 -7.20
CA ASN A 19 12.71 8.76 -7.44
C ASN A 19 12.01 9.66 -8.50
N LYS A 20 10.69 9.57 -8.70
CA LYS A 20 9.91 10.67 -9.30
C LYS A 20 8.63 10.94 -8.51
N LYS A 21 8.13 12.18 -8.55
CA LYS A 21 6.79 12.54 -8.05
C LYS A 21 5.75 11.71 -8.82
N TYR A 22 5.45 10.51 -8.35
CA TYR A 22 4.42 9.64 -8.93
C TYR A 22 3.11 9.90 -8.21
N ASP A 23 2.08 10.30 -8.96
CA ASP A 23 0.69 10.11 -8.56
C ASP A 23 0.39 8.61 -8.73
N LEU A 24 0.57 7.85 -7.65
CA LEU A 24 0.35 6.40 -7.64
C LEU A 24 -1.13 6.13 -7.40
N ARG A 25 -1.84 5.82 -8.48
CA ARG A 25 -3.22 5.34 -8.41
C ARG A 25 -3.20 3.83 -8.32
N TYR A 26 -3.92 3.30 -7.34
CA TYR A 26 -4.05 1.87 -7.13
C TYR A 26 -5.52 1.52 -7.22
N ASP A 27 -5.88 0.67 -8.20
CA ASP A 27 -7.24 0.21 -8.36
C ASP A 27 -7.51 -0.93 -7.36
N LEU A 28 -8.51 -0.72 -6.51
CA LEU A 28 -8.95 -1.68 -5.49
C LEU A 28 -10.23 -2.41 -5.89
N SER A 29 -10.74 -2.22 -7.11
CA SER A 29 -12.04 -2.75 -7.54
C SER A 29 -12.12 -4.29 -7.56
N ASN A 30 -10.98 -4.98 -7.68
CA ASN A 30 -10.92 -6.45 -7.66
C ASN A 30 -10.60 -7.04 -6.28
N TYR A 31 -10.49 -6.20 -5.24
CA TYR A 31 -10.23 -6.67 -3.88
C TYR A 31 -11.57 -6.91 -3.18
N ASN A 32 -11.62 -7.97 -2.37
CA ASN A 32 -12.81 -8.27 -1.56
C ASN A 32 -13.12 -7.08 -0.63
N PRO A 33 -14.39 -6.78 -0.38
CA PRO A 33 -14.77 -5.79 0.61
C PRO A 33 -14.13 -6.10 1.97
N GLY A 34 -13.54 -5.09 2.60
CA GLY A 34 -12.79 -5.30 3.84
C GLY A 34 -11.87 -4.15 4.22
N LEU A 35 -11.21 -4.32 5.37
CA LEU A 35 -10.20 -3.39 5.87
C LEU A 35 -8.83 -3.79 5.35
N TYR A 36 -8.09 -2.81 4.85
CA TYR A 36 -6.74 -2.98 4.31
C TYR A 36 -5.77 -1.99 4.96
N LEU A 37 -4.55 -2.47 5.25
CA LEU A 37 -3.49 -1.65 5.84
C LEU A 37 -2.46 -1.29 4.78
N PHE A 38 -2.59 -0.08 4.25
CA PHE A 38 -1.65 0.48 3.30
C PHE A 38 -0.38 0.95 4.02
N SER A 39 0.81 0.60 3.50
CA SER A 39 2.10 0.98 4.09
C SER A 39 3.10 1.48 3.03
N ILE A 40 3.51 2.73 3.12
CA ILE A 40 4.63 3.24 2.32
C ILE A 40 5.89 3.13 3.16
N VAL A 41 6.94 2.48 2.66
CA VAL A 41 8.24 2.36 3.33
C VAL A 41 9.30 3.05 2.49
N SER A 42 9.84 4.17 2.98
CA SER A 42 10.98 4.82 2.32
C SER A 42 12.24 3.96 2.50
N GLU A 43 13.21 4.11 1.59
CA GLU A 43 14.52 3.43 1.73
C GLU A 43 15.26 3.90 2.99
N LYS A 44 14.93 5.09 3.51
CA LYS A 44 15.47 5.63 4.76
C LYS A 44 14.75 5.09 6.01
N GLY A 45 13.88 4.09 5.86
CA GLY A 45 13.16 3.45 6.97
C GLY A 45 11.92 4.20 7.46
N SER A 46 11.58 5.36 6.87
CA SER A 46 10.37 6.09 7.23
C SER A 46 9.13 5.33 6.74
N GLN A 47 8.16 5.09 7.63
CA GLN A 47 6.94 4.37 7.30
C GLN A 47 5.71 5.27 7.46
N VAL A 48 4.86 5.31 6.43
CA VAL A 48 3.50 5.88 6.53
C VAL A 48 2.51 4.73 6.46
N LYS A 49 1.61 4.64 7.43
CA LYS A 49 0.53 3.63 7.48
C LYS A 49 -0.82 4.31 7.33
N LYS A 50 -1.71 3.75 6.51
CA LYS A 50 -3.10 4.22 6.37
C LYS A 50 -4.04 3.03 6.30
N LEU A 51 -5.12 3.08 7.07
CA LEU A 51 -6.20 2.10 7.01
C LEU A 51 -7.21 2.54 5.96
N ILE A 52 -7.62 1.63 5.09
CA ILE A 52 -8.58 1.88 4.01
C ILE A 52 -9.68 0.83 4.09
N LEU A 53 -10.93 1.27 4.06
CA LEU A 53 -12.10 0.40 3.94
C LEU A 53 -12.48 0.32 2.46
N VAL A 54 -12.38 -0.87 1.88
CA VAL A 54 -12.91 -1.18 0.54
C VAL A 54 -14.34 -1.72 0.72
N LYS A 55 -15.28 -1.17 -0.04
CA LYS A 55 -16.70 -1.52 0.00
C LYS A 55 -17.12 -2.22 -1.28
#